data_AF-A0A3M2GMS1-F1
#
_entry.id   AF-A0A3M2GMS1-F1
#
_cell.length_a   1.000
_cell.length_b   1.000
_cell.length_c   1.000
_cell.angle_alpha   90.00
_cell.angle_beta   90.00
_cell.angle_gamma   90.00
#
_symmetry.space_group_name_H-M   'P 1'
#
loop_
_entity.id
_entity.type
_entity.pdbx_description
1 polymer ?
#
loop_
_entity_poly.entity_id
_entity_poly.type
_entity_poly.pdbx_seq_one_letter_code
_entity_poly.pdbx_strand_id
1 'polypeptide(L)'
;MGLIPSHRRSRIAALSFAVLLSSCGGNGESPGTAPDGSGAVPPAQAAALEDGVVTRAEIEEAYQRTVDCLVAAGFEHVEYTRDNDRVYSLQFDASGPPAGMSEDDYEQQINAAAEACATENLNATSDVWLRQTELSEEQKQAEARRLAACVADYGIEVTGPDAAGLRPLVERLGELEKAGQENTPEWETLNSCFQAFALVAGGAPD
;
A
#
# COMPACT_ATOMS: atom_id res chain seq x y z
N MET A 1 -25.22 22.08 -37.91
CA MET A 1 -24.13 22.36 -36.95
C MET A 1 -24.61 21.93 -35.58
N GLY A 2 -24.32 20.70 -35.17
CA GLY A 2 -24.58 20.20 -33.83
C GLY A 2 -23.25 19.89 -33.17
N LEU A 3 -22.94 20.58 -32.08
CA LEU A 3 -21.71 20.40 -31.30
C LEU A 3 -21.81 19.10 -30.50
N ILE A 4 -20.87 18.19 -30.72
CA ILE A 4 -20.68 16.96 -29.95
C ILE A 4 -20.11 17.36 -28.58
N PRO A 5 -20.71 16.93 -27.44
CA PRO A 5 -20.11 17.17 -26.14
C PRO A 5 -18.81 16.38 -26.02
N SER A 6 -17.73 17.08 -25.71
CA SER A 6 -16.43 16.49 -25.41
C SER A 6 -16.51 15.70 -24.10
N HIS A 7 -16.31 14.40 -24.19
CA HIS A 7 -16.01 13.57 -23.03
C HIS A 7 -14.73 14.10 -22.38
N ARG A 8 -14.87 14.75 -21.21
CA ARG A 8 -13.75 14.95 -20.29
C ARG A 8 -13.22 13.56 -19.94
N ARG A 9 -12.01 13.25 -20.37
CA ARG A 9 -11.27 12.08 -19.90
C ARG A 9 -10.97 12.32 -18.42
N SER A 10 -11.73 11.71 -17.52
CA SER A 10 -11.32 11.55 -16.12
C SER A 10 -9.98 10.82 -16.13
N ARG A 11 -8.92 11.54 -15.77
CA ARG A 11 -7.64 10.95 -15.45
C ARG A 11 -7.76 10.48 -14.01
N ILE A 12 -8.02 9.20 -13.80
CA ILE A 12 -7.85 8.56 -12.51
C ILE A 12 -6.34 8.48 -12.32
N ALA A 13 -5.77 9.32 -11.46
CA ALA A 13 -4.41 9.11 -10.98
C ALA A 13 -4.55 8.25 -9.72
N ALA A 14 -4.09 7.00 -9.81
CA ALA A 14 -3.99 6.14 -8.64
C ALA A 14 -2.82 6.63 -7.80
N LEU A 15 -3.09 7.39 -6.75
CA LEU A 15 -2.14 7.56 -5.66
C LEU A 15 -2.24 6.32 -4.78
N SER A 16 -1.46 5.29 -5.13
CA SER A 16 -1.27 4.11 -4.30
C SER A 16 -0.43 4.51 -3.08
N PHE A 17 -1.09 4.97 -2.02
CA PHE A 17 -0.44 5.08 -0.72
C PHE A 17 -0.32 3.69 -0.11
N ALA A 18 0.79 3.02 -0.38
CA ALA A 18 1.32 2.09 0.60
C ALA A 18 1.57 2.91 1.87
N VAL A 19 0.85 2.62 2.96
CA VAL A 19 1.21 3.13 4.29
C VAL A 19 2.56 2.50 4.62
N LEU A 20 3.62 3.12 4.11
CA LEU A 20 5.00 2.80 4.45
C LEU A 20 5.15 3.22 5.91
N LEU A 21 5.16 2.22 6.79
CA LEU A 21 5.63 2.40 8.15
C LEU A 21 7.05 2.94 8.04
N SER A 22 7.20 4.25 8.27
CA SER A 22 8.47 4.92 8.44
C SER A 22 9.17 4.32 9.67
N SER A 23 9.83 3.19 9.48
CA SER A 23 10.94 2.73 10.30
C SER A 23 12.11 3.67 10.01
N CYS A 24 12.17 4.77 10.75
CA CYS A 24 13.24 5.75 10.66
C CYS A 24 14.54 5.12 11.20
N GLY A 25 15.35 4.55 10.30
CA GLY A 25 16.69 4.04 10.57
C GLY A 25 17.72 5.18 10.68
N GLY A 26 17.68 5.94 11.77
CA GLY A 26 18.77 6.82 12.18
C GLY A 26 19.73 6.08 13.11
N ASN A 27 20.93 5.76 12.62
CA ASN A 27 21.99 5.15 13.44
C ASN A 27 22.43 6.11 14.57
N GLY A 28 21.97 5.82 15.78
CA GLY A 28 22.42 6.41 17.03
C GLY A 28 21.79 5.67 18.19
N GLU A 29 22.55 4.75 18.80
CA GLU A 29 22.25 3.96 20.00
C GLU A 29 21.05 4.45 20.84
N SER A 30 19.99 3.64 20.88
CA SER A 30 19.07 3.52 22.01
C SER A 30 18.54 2.09 22.10
N PRO A 31 18.38 1.55 23.31
CA PRO A 31 18.07 0.14 23.50
C PRO A 31 16.69 -0.15 22.92
N GLY A 32 16.57 -1.31 22.27
CA GLY A 32 15.36 -1.75 21.60
C GLY A 32 14.13 -1.63 22.49
N THR A 33 13.30 -0.65 22.17
CA THR A 33 11.90 -0.64 22.56
C THR A 33 11.20 -1.39 21.45
N ALA A 34 10.85 -2.65 21.70
CA ALA A 34 9.68 -3.24 21.05
C ALA A 34 8.55 -2.21 21.10
N PRO A 35 7.66 -2.08 20.10
CA PRO A 35 6.48 -1.25 20.29
C PRO A 35 5.80 -1.74 21.57
N ASP A 36 5.90 -0.93 22.63
CA ASP A 36 5.18 -1.22 23.86
C ASP A 36 3.73 -1.28 23.44
N GLY A 37 3.10 -2.44 23.61
CA GLY A 37 1.65 -2.64 23.44
C GLY A 37 0.84 -1.85 24.49
N SER A 38 1.27 -0.64 24.84
CA SER A 38 0.72 0.24 25.85
C SER A 38 0.05 1.48 25.25
N GLY A 39 -0.03 1.59 23.93
CA GLY A 39 -1.02 2.47 23.30
C GLY A 39 -2.41 1.93 23.64
N ALA A 40 -3.20 2.68 24.40
CA ALA A 40 -4.59 2.29 24.65
C ALA A 40 -5.28 2.11 23.30
N VAL A 41 -5.83 0.91 23.05
CA VAL A 41 -6.64 0.65 21.86
C VAL A 41 -7.76 1.70 21.84
N PRO A 42 -7.87 2.50 20.76
CA PRO A 42 -8.93 3.48 20.66
C PRO A 42 -10.30 2.81 20.81
N PRO A 43 -11.28 3.45 21.48
CA PRO A 43 -12.58 2.84 21.72
C PRO A 43 -13.28 2.33 20.45
N ALA A 44 -13.06 2.99 19.31
CA ALA A 44 -13.63 2.60 18.02
C ALA A 44 -13.15 1.23 17.51
N GLN A 45 -12.01 0.73 18.01
CA GLN A 45 -11.41 -0.54 17.60
C GLN A 45 -11.58 -1.66 18.65
N ALA A 46 -11.96 -1.30 19.87
CA ALA A 46 -11.98 -2.24 21.00
C ALA A 46 -12.86 -3.48 20.78
N ALA A 47 -14.04 -3.31 20.19
CA ALA A 47 -14.97 -4.41 19.93
C ALA A 47 -14.40 -5.44 18.95
N ALA A 48 -13.80 -4.97 17.85
CA ALA A 48 -13.18 -5.83 16.82
C ALA A 48 -11.92 -6.57 17.30
N LEU A 49 -11.40 -6.19 18.47
CA LEU A 49 -10.17 -6.75 19.03
C LEU A 49 -10.44 -7.59 20.29
N GLU A 50 -11.69 -7.69 20.75
CA GLU A 50 -12.06 -8.33 22.01
C GLU A 50 -11.72 -9.83 22.05
N ASP A 51 -11.97 -10.54 20.95
CA ASP A 51 -11.71 -11.98 20.82
C ASP A 51 -10.33 -12.30 20.21
N GLY A 52 -9.56 -11.27 19.87
CA GLY A 52 -8.25 -11.38 19.23
C GLY A 52 -8.29 -11.86 17.78
N VAL A 53 -9.46 -11.92 17.15
CA VAL A 53 -9.66 -12.32 15.75
C VAL A 53 -10.37 -11.20 15.00
N VAL A 54 -9.75 -10.67 13.94
CA VAL A 54 -10.40 -9.67 13.10
C VAL A 54 -11.03 -10.37 11.91
N THR A 55 -12.34 -10.28 11.82
CA THR A 55 -13.10 -10.76 10.66
C THR A 55 -13.00 -9.78 9.50
N ARG A 56 -13.33 -10.26 8.29
CA ARG A 56 -13.40 -9.41 7.10
C ARG A 56 -14.35 -8.22 7.27
N ALA A 57 -15.50 -8.45 7.91
CA ALA A 57 -16.47 -7.40 8.12
C ALA A 57 -15.93 -6.31 9.07
N GLU A 58 -15.18 -6.69 10.11
CA GLU A 58 -14.61 -5.75 11.07
C GLU A 58 -13.49 -4.90 10.47
N ILE A 59 -12.63 -5.48 9.62
CA ILE A 59 -11.62 -4.70 8.92
C ILE A 59 -12.26 -3.76 7.89
N GLU A 60 -13.26 -4.21 7.13
CA GLU A 60 -14.00 -3.37 6.17
C GLU A 60 -14.73 -2.21 6.87
N GLU A 61 -15.32 -2.47 8.05
CA GLU A 61 -15.93 -1.43 8.87
C GLU A 61 -14.90 -0.43 9.41
N ALA A 62 -13.71 -0.90 9.80
CA ALA A 62 -12.62 -0.03 10.24
C ALA A 62 -12.11 0.90 9.12
N TYR A 63 -12.00 0.39 7.89
CA TYR A 63 -11.71 1.23 6.72
C TYR A 63 -12.83 2.22 6.44
N GLN A 64 -14.09 1.80 6.54
CA GLN A 64 -15.23 2.72 6.35
C GLN A 64 -15.23 3.85 7.39
N ARG A 65 -14.98 3.56 8.67
CA ARG A 65 -14.86 4.61 9.71
C ARG A 65 -13.70 5.57 9.44
N THR A 66 -12.59 5.06 8.88
CA THR A 66 -11.46 5.90 8.45
C THR A 66 -11.85 6.83 7.31
N VAL A 67 -12.56 6.32 6.30
CA VAL A 67 -13.10 7.13 5.21
C VAL A 67 -14.07 8.20 5.74
N ASP A 68 -15.00 7.83 6.61
CA ASP A 68 -15.97 8.76 7.20
C ASP A 68 -15.27 9.87 8.01
N CYS A 69 -14.19 9.54 8.72
CA CYS A 69 -13.35 10.51 9.43
C CYS A 69 -12.67 11.49 8.48
N LEU A 70 -12.10 11.01 7.37
CA LEU A 70 -11.46 11.85 6.36
C LEU A 70 -12.47 12.77 5.67
N VAL A 71 -13.65 12.25 5.35
CA VAL A 71 -14.76 13.06 4.81
C VAL A 71 -15.19 14.14 5.79
N ALA A 72 -15.30 13.81 7.09
CA ALA A 72 -15.61 14.79 8.14
C ALA A 72 -14.50 15.85 8.32
N ALA A 73 -13.25 15.50 8.01
CA ALA A 73 -12.11 16.43 7.99
C ALA A 73 -12.07 17.31 6.73
N GLY A 74 -12.99 17.13 5.79
CA GLY A 74 -13.13 17.95 4.59
C GLY A 74 -12.46 17.38 3.34
N PHE A 75 -11.95 16.15 3.37
CA PHE A 75 -11.45 15.46 2.18
C PHE A 75 -12.61 14.83 1.43
N GLU A 76 -12.85 15.29 0.20
CA GLU A 76 -13.90 14.73 -0.66
C GLU A 76 -13.37 13.52 -1.44
N HIS A 77 -14.29 12.64 -1.87
CA HIS A 77 -14.00 11.51 -2.75
C HIS A 77 -12.89 10.56 -2.25
N VAL A 78 -12.87 10.34 -0.94
CA VAL A 78 -12.04 9.29 -0.34
C VAL A 78 -12.80 7.97 -0.39
N GLU A 79 -12.17 6.93 -0.90
CA GLU A 79 -12.69 5.57 -0.87
C GLU A 79 -11.59 4.60 -0.43
N TYR A 80 -11.99 3.40 0.01
CA TYR A 80 -11.05 2.31 0.17
C TYR A 80 -11.27 1.28 -0.92
N THR A 81 -10.19 0.65 -1.33
CA THR A 81 -10.19 -0.42 -2.32
C THR A 81 -9.55 -1.66 -1.73
N ARG A 82 -10.04 -2.81 -2.15
CA ARG A 82 -9.48 -4.10 -1.77
C ARG A 82 -8.54 -4.56 -2.87
N ASP A 83 -7.24 -4.40 -2.64
CA ASP A 83 -6.21 -4.74 -3.63
C ASP A 83 -6.11 -6.25 -3.83
N ASN A 84 -6.27 -7.00 -2.74
CA ASN A 84 -6.33 -8.45 -2.75
C ASN A 84 -7.11 -8.97 -1.54
N ASP A 85 -7.01 -10.27 -1.23
CA ASP A 85 -7.80 -10.82 -0.15
C ASP A 85 -7.46 -10.29 1.26
N ARG A 86 -6.35 -9.55 1.39
CA ARG A 86 -5.67 -9.22 2.64
C ARG A 86 -5.34 -7.73 2.75
N VAL A 87 -5.00 -7.08 1.65
CA VAL A 87 -4.59 -5.68 1.61
C VAL A 87 -5.74 -4.80 1.12
N TYR A 88 -5.91 -3.68 1.82
CA TYR A 88 -6.84 -2.62 1.49
C TYR A 88 -6.06 -1.29 1.43
N SER A 89 -6.35 -0.47 0.44
CA SER A 89 -5.72 0.84 0.23
C SER A 89 -6.75 1.95 0.25
N LEU A 90 -6.40 3.10 0.83
CA LEU A 90 -7.17 4.33 0.72
C LEU A 90 -6.81 5.03 -0.59
N GLN A 91 -7.82 5.47 -1.33
CA GLN A 91 -7.66 6.24 -2.56
C GLN A 91 -8.25 7.63 -2.37
N PHE A 92 -7.52 8.63 -2.85
CA PHE A 92 -7.92 10.03 -2.87
C PHE A 92 -8.07 10.48 -4.33
N ASP A 93 -9.06 11.33 -4.60
CA ASP A 93 -9.24 11.88 -5.93
C ASP A 93 -8.02 12.69 -6.39
N ALA A 94 -7.70 12.58 -7.68
CA ALA A 94 -6.61 13.28 -8.34
C ALA A 94 -6.89 14.78 -8.61
N SER A 95 -7.84 15.39 -7.89
CA SER A 95 -8.29 16.77 -8.10
C SER A 95 -7.21 17.82 -7.80
N GLY A 96 -6.09 17.42 -7.20
CA GLY A 96 -4.97 18.29 -6.86
C GLY A 96 -5.29 19.21 -5.66
N PRO A 97 -4.32 20.02 -5.23
CA PRO A 97 -4.48 20.89 -4.07
C PRO A 97 -5.54 21.98 -4.32
N PRO A 98 -6.26 22.43 -3.27
CA PRO A 98 -7.11 23.61 -3.34
C PRO A 98 -6.39 24.84 -3.87
N ALA A 99 -7.13 25.76 -4.50
CA ALA A 99 -6.54 26.99 -5.03
C ALA A 99 -5.81 27.80 -3.95
N GLY A 100 -4.54 28.10 -4.20
CA GLY A 100 -3.68 28.85 -3.27
C GLY A 100 -2.92 27.99 -2.25
N MET A 101 -3.03 26.66 -2.33
CA MET A 101 -2.23 25.70 -1.58
C MET A 101 -1.17 25.08 -2.49
N SER A 102 0.04 24.85 -1.95
CA SER A 102 1.06 24.08 -2.66
C SER A 102 0.71 22.59 -2.65
N GLU A 103 1.32 21.82 -3.56
CA GLU A 103 1.16 20.36 -3.60
C GLU A 103 1.71 19.74 -2.32
N ASP A 104 2.92 20.12 -1.91
CA ASP A 104 3.56 19.67 -0.66
C ASP A 104 2.70 19.95 0.59
N ASP A 105 2.12 21.15 0.71
CA ASP A 105 1.27 21.51 1.86
C ASP A 105 -0.03 20.69 1.89
N TYR A 106 -0.55 20.32 0.71
CA TYR A 106 -1.75 19.50 0.58
C TYR A 106 -1.46 18.04 0.90
N GLU A 107 -0.35 17.49 0.40
CA GLU A 107 0.11 16.14 0.75
C GLU A 107 0.37 16.01 2.24
N GLN A 108 1.01 17.00 2.86
CA GLN A 108 1.25 17.00 4.30
C GLN A 108 -0.08 17.00 5.08
N GLN A 109 -1.07 17.78 4.65
CA GLN A 109 -2.39 17.80 5.29
C GLN A 109 -3.15 16.48 5.14
N ILE A 110 -3.14 15.88 3.95
CA ILE A 110 -3.74 14.55 3.72
C ILE A 110 -3.07 13.52 4.63
N ASN A 111 -1.73 13.47 4.64
CA ASN A 111 -0.99 12.48 5.40
C ASN A 111 -1.26 12.61 6.90
N ALA A 112 -1.25 13.83 7.44
CA ALA A 112 -1.55 14.07 8.84
C ALA A 112 -3.00 13.68 9.22
N ALA A 113 -3.97 13.98 8.35
CA ALA A 113 -5.36 13.60 8.58
C ALA A 113 -5.58 12.09 8.45
N ALA A 114 -4.97 11.45 7.45
CA ALA A 114 -5.03 10.00 7.25
C ALA A 114 -4.41 9.26 8.43
N GLU A 115 -3.25 9.70 8.91
CA GLU A 115 -2.61 9.13 10.10
C GLU A 115 -3.50 9.26 11.35
N ALA A 116 -4.08 10.43 11.58
CA ALA A 116 -4.97 10.65 12.72
C ALA A 116 -6.24 9.78 12.64
N CYS A 117 -6.91 9.76 11.48
CA CYS A 117 -8.12 8.96 11.26
C CYS A 117 -7.84 7.46 11.34
N ALA A 118 -6.73 6.99 10.76
CA ALA A 118 -6.34 5.59 10.79
C ALA A 118 -5.91 5.14 12.21
N THR A 119 -5.20 6.01 12.95
CA THR A 119 -4.86 5.74 14.35
C THR A 119 -6.11 5.49 15.18
N GLU A 120 -7.13 6.34 15.05
CA GLU A 120 -8.38 6.21 15.80
C GLU A 120 -9.21 4.99 15.37
N ASN A 121 -9.26 4.67 14.07
CA ASN A 121 -10.29 3.76 13.54
C ASN A 121 -9.78 2.42 13.00
N LEU A 122 -8.51 2.30 12.63
CA LEU A 122 -8.01 1.23 11.76
C LEU A 122 -6.73 0.55 12.23
N ASN A 123 -5.71 1.27 12.70
CA ASN A 123 -4.35 0.74 12.80
C ASN A 123 -4.24 -0.56 13.61
N ALA A 124 -4.84 -0.64 14.79
CA ALA A 124 -4.75 -1.83 15.64
C ALA A 124 -5.54 -3.02 15.04
N THR A 125 -6.70 -2.75 14.44
CA THR A 125 -7.49 -3.76 13.71
C THR A 125 -6.74 -4.28 12.48
N SER A 126 -6.12 -3.38 11.70
CA SER A 126 -5.32 -3.70 10.52
C SER A 126 -4.09 -4.54 10.87
N ASP A 127 -3.38 -4.18 11.95
CA ASP A 127 -2.24 -4.93 12.45
C ASP A 127 -2.57 -6.39 12.79
N VAL A 128 -3.72 -6.61 13.44
CA VAL A 128 -4.18 -7.95 13.78
C VAL A 128 -4.61 -8.70 12.52
N TRP A 129 -5.34 -8.05 11.61
CA TRP A 129 -5.76 -8.61 10.33
C TRP A 129 -4.56 -9.04 9.45
N LEU A 130 -3.56 -8.18 9.31
CA LEU A 130 -2.37 -8.46 8.50
C LEU A 130 -1.56 -9.63 9.06
N ARG A 131 -1.39 -9.72 10.39
CA ARG A 131 -0.74 -10.88 11.02
C ARG A 131 -1.54 -12.17 10.82
N GLN A 132 -2.86 -12.11 10.92
CA GLN A 132 -3.73 -13.28 10.75
C GLN A 132 -3.79 -13.78 9.31
N THR A 133 -3.59 -12.87 8.36
CA THR A 133 -3.63 -13.15 6.93
C THR A 133 -2.24 -13.24 6.31
N GLU A 134 -1.18 -13.20 7.11
CA GLU A 134 0.19 -13.36 6.64
C GLU A 134 0.35 -14.72 5.93
N LEU A 135 1.04 -14.71 4.79
CA LEU A 135 1.38 -15.95 4.12
C LEU A 135 2.33 -16.78 4.97
N SER A 136 2.11 -18.09 5.00
CA SER A 136 3.14 -19.01 5.47
C SER A 136 4.41 -18.89 4.63
N GLU A 137 5.55 -19.24 5.23
CA GLU A 137 6.83 -19.28 4.50
C GLU A 137 6.77 -20.17 3.25
N GLU A 138 6.03 -21.27 3.30
CA GLU A 138 5.83 -22.13 2.13
C GLU A 138 5.08 -21.40 1.00
N GLN A 139 4.04 -20.63 1.33
CA GLN A 139 3.30 -19.81 0.37
C GLN A 139 4.18 -18.69 -0.19
N LYS A 140 4.92 -17.96 0.65
CA LYS A 140 5.88 -16.93 0.19
C LYS A 140 6.88 -17.53 -0.81
N GLN A 141 7.44 -18.70 -0.48
CA GLN A 141 8.36 -19.41 -1.37
C GLN A 141 7.70 -19.90 -2.66
N ALA A 142 6.42 -20.29 -2.62
CA ALA A 142 5.67 -20.66 -3.82
C ALA A 142 5.47 -19.46 -4.75
N GLU A 143 5.15 -18.28 -4.22
CA GLU A 143 5.04 -17.05 -5.01
C GLU A 143 6.39 -16.61 -5.57
N ALA A 144 7.48 -16.71 -4.79
CA ALA A 144 8.82 -16.43 -5.29
C ALA A 144 9.21 -17.34 -6.46
N ARG A 145 8.85 -18.63 -6.41
CA ARG A 145 9.06 -19.55 -7.54
C ARG A 145 8.24 -19.19 -8.77
N ARG A 146 7.00 -18.72 -8.59
CA ARG A 146 6.17 -18.23 -9.71
C ARG A 146 6.78 -16.98 -10.33
N LEU A 147 7.25 -16.05 -9.51
CA LEU A 147 7.96 -14.86 -9.98
C LEU A 147 9.23 -15.25 -10.75
N ALA A 148 10.04 -16.15 -10.19
CA ALA A 148 11.24 -16.66 -10.85
C ALA A 148 10.94 -17.25 -12.23
N ALA A 149 9.86 -18.03 -12.35
CA ALA A 149 9.42 -18.55 -13.64
C ALA A 149 8.96 -17.46 -14.62
N CYS A 150 8.32 -16.39 -14.12
CA CYS A 150 7.84 -15.27 -14.93
C CYS A 150 9.00 -14.46 -15.55
N VAL A 151 10.10 -14.31 -14.81
CA VAL A 151 11.24 -13.47 -15.23
C VAL A 151 12.41 -14.26 -15.84
N ALA A 152 12.33 -15.59 -15.85
CA ALA A 152 13.39 -16.48 -16.32
C ALA A 152 13.81 -16.22 -17.78
N ASP A 153 12.87 -15.87 -18.65
CA ASP A 153 13.14 -15.59 -20.08
C ASP A 153 14.00 -14.33 -20.29
N TYR A 154 14.10 -13.47 -19.27
CA TYR A 154 14.94 -12.29 -19.26
C TYR A 154 16.31 -12.53 -18.59
N GLY A 155 16.61 -13.78 -18.23
CA GLY A 155 17.87 -14.16 -17.57
C GLY A 155 18.00 -13.65 -16.13
N ILE A 156 16.89 -13.29 -15.50
CA ILE A 156 16.83 -12.81 -14.12
C ILE A 156 16.62 -14.00 -13.19
N GLU A 157 17.48 -14.14 -12.18
CA GLU A 157 17.38 -15.20 -11.18
C GLU A 157 16.79 -14.65 -9.88
N VAL A 158 15.58 -15.09 -9.54
CA VAL A 158 14.94 -14.81 -8.25
C VAL A 158 15.16 -16.02 -7.34
N THR A 159 15.85 -15.82 -6.21
CA THR A 159 16.28 -16.90 -5.33
C THR A 159 15.45 -17.06 -4.07
N GLY A 160 14.57 -16.10 -3.79
CA GLY A 160 13.71 -16.11 -2.60
C GLY A 160 12.75 -14.91 -2.57
N PRO A 161 11.80 -14.91 -1.61
CA PRO A 161 10.81 -13.84 -1.46
C PRO A 161 11.35 -12.59 -0.74
N ASP A 162 12.57 -12.63 -0.19
CA ASP A 162 13.17 -11.51 0.54
C ASP A 162 13.87 -10.50 -0.40
N ALA A 163 14.24 -9.33 0.15
CA ALA A 163 14.91 -8.27 -0.61
C ALA A 163 16.16 -8.76 -1.34
N ALA A 164 16.95 -9.64 -0.72
CA ALA A 164 18.15 -10.19 -1.32
C ALA A 164 17.85 -11.09 -2.53
N GLY A 165 16.79 -11.90 -2.42
CA GLY A 165 16.34 -12.80 -3.46
C GLY A 165 15.62 -12.11 -4.62
N LEU A 166 14.99 -10.95 -4.37
CA LEU A 166 14.35 -10.13 -5.41
C LEU A 166 15.28 -9.11 -6.06
N ARG A 167 16.42 -8.80 -5.45
CA ARG A 167 17.36 -7.75 -5.89
C ARG A 167 17.67 -7.77 -7.39
N PRO A 168 17.97 -8.91 -8.04
CA PRO A 168 18.29 -8.91 -9.48
C PRO A 168 17.16 -8.36 -10.36
N LEU A 169 15.90 -8.61 -9.99
CA LEU A 169 14.74 -8.07 -10.69
C LEU A 169 14.59 -6.57 -10.45
N VAL A 170 14.72 -6.13 -9.20
CA VAL A 170 14.62 -4.71 -8.82
C VAL A 170 15.70 -3.88 -9.51
N GLU A 171 16.94 -4.37 -9.53
CA GLU A 171 18.06 -3.73 -10.23
C GLU A 171 17.76 -3.61 -11.74
N ARG A 172 17.25 -4.68 -12.37
CA ARG A 172 16.92 -4.65 -13.80
C ARG A 172 15.81 -3.64 -14.13
N LEU A 173 14.76 -3.58 -13.33
CA LEU A 173 13.69 -2.59 -13.50
C LEU A 173 14.24 -1.16 -13.36
N GLY A 174 15.08 -0.92 -12.35
CA GLY A 174 15.72 0.38 -12.14
C GLY A 174 16.71 0.78 -13.25
N GLU A 175 17.40 -0.18 -13.89
CA GLU A 175 18.22 0.07 -15.08
C GLU A 175 17.38 0.52 -16.27
N LEU A 176 16.29 -0.19 -16.55
CA LEU A 176 15.36 0.13 -17.64
C LEU A 176 14.71 1.50 -17.43
N GLU A 177 14.30 1.82 -16.20
CA GLU A 177 13.76 3.14 -15.84
C GLU A 177 14.79 4.25 -16.08
N LYS A 178 16.03 4.09 -15.59
CA LYS A 178 17.12 5.06 -15.82
C LYS A 178 17.46 5.24 -17.30
N ALA A 179 17.25 4.21 -18.11
CA ALA A 179 17.42 4.25 -19.56
C ALA A 179 16.21 4.86 -20.29
N GLY A 180 15.14 5.24 -19.60
CA GLY A 180 13.89 5.76 -20.18
C GLY A 180 13.10 4.69 -20.95
N GLN A 181 13.22 3.42 -20.56
CA GLN A 181 12.66 2.25 -21.24
C GLN A 181 11.35 1.73 -20.60
N GLU A 182 10.65 2.56 -19.82
CA GLU A 182 9.42 2.20 -19.12
C GLU A 182 8.26 1.80 -20.06
N ASN A 183 8.33 2.17 -21.34
CA ASN A 183 7.32 1.82 -22.35
C ASN A 183 7.78 0.66 -23.26
N THR A 184 8.75 -0.15 -22.82
CA THR A 184 9.23 -1.31 -23.59
C THR A 184 8.51 -2.59 -23.16
N PRO A 185 8.34 -3.58 -24.06
CA PRO A 185 7.73 -4.87 -23.70
C PRO A 185 8.47 -5.60 -22.58
N GLU A 186 9.79 -5.43 -22.48
CA GLU A 186 10.58 -5.97 -21.38
C GLU A 186 10.18 -5.34 -20.04
N TRP A 187 10.20 -4.00 -19.95
CA TRP A 187 9.81 -3.32 -18.72
C TRP A 187 8.38 -3.64 -18.31
N GLU A 188 7.43 -3.61 -19.26
CA GLU A 188 6.03 -3.92 -18.99
C GLU A 188 5.86 -5.35 -18.46
N THR A 189 6.57 -6.32 -19.03
CA THR A 189 6.48 -7.72 -18.60
C THR A 189 7.12 -7.91 -17.22
N LEU A 190 8.34 -7.40 -17.01
CA LEU A 190 9.04 -7.52 -15.73
C LEU A 190 8.28 -6.81 -14.61
N ASN A 191 7.78 -5.61 -14.87
CA ASN A 191 7.00 -4.86 -13.91
C ASN A 191 5.67 -5.58 -13.61
N SER A 192 4.99 -6.13 -14.63
CA SER A 192 3.78 -6.93 -14.42
C SER A 192 4.03 -8.17 -13.56
N CYS A 193 5.12 -8.92 -13.83
CA CYS A 193 5.54 -10.05 -13.00
C CYS A 193 5.77 -9.62 -11.54
N PHE A 194 6.50 -8.51 -11.35
CA PHE A 194 6.82 -7.98 -10.02
C PHE A 194 5.57 -7.50 -9.27
N GLN A 195 4.68 -6.76 -9.92
CA GLN A 195 3.42 -6.29 -9.35
C GLN A 195 2.50 -7.45 -8.96
N ALA A 196 2.40 -8.49 -9.79
CA ALA A 196 1.64 -9.69 -9.46
C ALA A 196 2.20 -10.40 -8.22
N PHE A 197 3.52 -10.46 -8.07
CA PHE A 197 4.15 -10.97 -6.85
C PHE A 197 3.86 -10.07 -5.65
N ALA A 198 4.08 -8.76 -5.75
CA ALA A 198 3.89 -7.81 -4.65
C ALA A 198 2.44 -7.81 -4.12
N LEU A 199 1.47 -7.90 -5.03
CA LEU A 199 0.04 -8.01 -4.68
C LEU A 199 -0.24 -9.24 -3.83
N VAL A 200 0.44 -10.37 -4.06
CA VAL A 200 0.20 -11.61 -3.31
C VAL A 200 1.12 -11.71 -2.10
N ALA A 201 2.35 -11.23 -2.16
CA ALA A 201 3.30 -11.31 -1.06
C ALA A 201 2.98 -10.32 0.09
N GLY A 202 2.18 -9.28 -0.16
CA GLY A 202 1.78 -8.29 0.85
C GLY A 202 2.63 -7.01 0.81
N GLY A 203 3.10 -6.61 -0.37
CA GLY A 203 3.95 -5.42 -0.57
C GLY A 203 5.29 -5.75 -1.22
N ALA A 204 5.93 -4.74 -1.82
CA ALA A 204 7.33 -4.83 -2.23
C ALA A 204 8.19 -4.99 -0.96
N PRO A 205 9.27 -5.80 -0.97
CA PRO A 205 10.18 -5.83 0.16
C PRO A 205 10.83 -4.44 0.32
N ASP A 206 10.88 -3.97 1.57
CA ASP A 206 11.63 -2.77 1.98
C ASP A 206 13.13 -2.88 1.66
#